data_AF-A0A0P0W6H5-F1
#
_entry.id   AF-A0A0P0W6H5-F1
#
_cell.length_a   1.000
_cell.length_b   1.000
_cell.length_c   1.000
_cell.angle_alpha   90.00
_cell.angle_beta   90.00
_cell.angle_gamma   90.00
#
_symmetry.space_group_name_H-M   'P 1'
#
loop_
_entity.id
_entity.type
_entity.pdbx_description
1 polymer ?
#
loop_
_entity_poly.entity_id
_entity_poly.type
_entity_poly.pdbx_seq_one_letter_code
_entity_poly.pdbx_strand_id
1 'polypeptide(L)'
;QQSLTFTRKDYKNYLQSKHMKSIQEGDTSAVLQYLQEKQMENPSFFYAIQVDEHEMMTNISWADARSILDFDFFGDVVCFDTTYITNNYGRPFALFVSVNHHKQTVVFWNSIVIQ
;
A
#
# COMPACT_ATOMS: atom_id res chain seq x y z
N GLN A 1 -4.35 28.75 -28.41
CA GLN A 1 -4.91 27.87 -27.37
C GLN A 1 -4.30 26.50 -27.54
N GLN A 2 -3.36 26.08 -26.69
CA GLN A 2 -2.90 24.68 -26.66
C GLN A 2 -3.47 24.09 -25.37
N SER A 3 -4.63 23.44 -25.53
CA SER A 3 -5.45 22.87 -24.47
C SER A 3 -4.79 21.62 -23.89
N LEU A 4 -4.13 21.80 -22.75
CA LEU A 4 -4.23 21.02 -21.50
C LEU A 4 -4.68 19.55 -21.61
N THR A 5 -4.10 18.78 -22.52
CA THR A 5 -4.19 17.31 -22.51
C THR A 5 -3.04 16.76 -21.66
N PHE A 6 -2.91 17.30 -20.45
CA PHE A 6 -2.14 16.65 -19.39
C PHE A 6 -3.05 15.56 -18.84
N THR A 7 -2.92 14.36 -19.39
CA THR A 7 -3.84 13.26 -19.09
C THR A 7 -3.60 12.86 -17.63
N ARG A 8 -4.65 12.43 -16.91
CA ARG A 8 -4.53 11.88 -15.53
C ARG A 8 -3.41 10.83 -15.39
N LYS A 9 -3.10 10.13 -16.49
CA LYS A 9 -1.98 9.18 -16.62
C LYS A 9 -0.60 9.86 -16.55
N ASP A 10 -0.45 11.04 -17.14
CA ASP A 10 0.78 11.84 -17.08
C ASP A 10 1.03 12.37 -15.68
N TYR A 11 -0.03 12.76 -14.95
CA TYR A 11 0.10 13.11 -13.52
C TYR A 11 0.56 11.92 -12.68
N LYS A 12 0.01 10.72 -12.92
CA LYS A 12 0.49 9.50 -12.27
C LYS A 12 1.96 9.20 -12.60
N ASN A 13 2.34 9.27 -13.87
CA ASN A 13 3.72 9.04 -14.29
C ASN A 13 4.68 10.12 -13.77
N TYR A 14 4.26 11.38 -13.73
CA TYR A 14 5.04 12.50 -13.21
C TYR A 14 5.26 12.38 -11.70
N LEU A 15 4.21 12.08 -10.94
CA LEU A 15 4.33 11.78 -9.51
C LEU A 15 5.20 10.55 -9.27
N GLN A 16 5.01 9.47 -10.03
CA GLN A 16 5.80 8.25 -9.91
C GLN A 16 7.29 8.49 -10.21
N SER A 17 7.61 9.28 -11.25
CA SER A 17 8.99 9.60 -11.62
C SER A 17 9.70 10.57 -10.66
N LYS A 18 8.99 11.50 -10.02
CA LYS A 18 9.53 12.31 -8.92
C LYS A 18 9.75 11.47 -7.66
N HIS A 19 8.76 10.65 -7.32
CA HIS A 19 8.82 9.72 -6.19
C HIS A 19 9.96 8.69 -6.35
N MET A 20 10.35 8.32 -7.59
CA MET A 20 11.51 7.45 -7.84
C MET A 20 12.87 8.14 -7.59
N LYS A 21 12.95 9.47 -7.54
CA LYS A 21 14.25 10.19 -7.45
C LYS A 21 14.70 10.49 -6.01
N SER A 22 13.79 10.57 -5.04
CA SER A 22 14.11 10.94 -3.64
C SER A 22 14.14 9.77 -2.66
N ILE A 23 13.85 8.56 -3.13
CA ILE A 23 13.90 7.33 -2.32
C ILE A 23 15.36 6.96 -2.03
N GLN A 24 15.81 7.15 -0.77
CA GLN A 24 17.14 6.78 -0.28
C GLN A 24 17.56 5.35 -0.68
N GLU A 25 18.84 5.22 -1.01
CA GLU A 25 19.55 4.07 -1.56
C GLU A 25 19.18 2.70 -0.91
N GLY A 26 18.77 1.75 -1.75
CA GLY A 26 18.67 0.32 -1.42
C GLY A 26 17.25 -0.18 -1.13
N ASP A 27 16.87 -0.15 0.14
CA ASP A 27 15.74 -0.96 0.65
C ASP A 27 14.38 -0.49 0.15
N THR A 28 14.13 0.82 0.17
CA THR A 28 12.85 1.42 -0.24
C THR A 28 12.63 1.31 -1.76
N SER A 29 13.71 1.35 -2.55
CA SER A 29 13.67 1.06 -3.99
C SER A 29 13.34 -0.40 -4.27
N ALA A 30 13.93 -1.33 -3.51
CA ALA A 30 13.60 -2.76 -3.61
C ALA A 30 12.14 -3.04 -3.23
N VAL A 31 11.60 -2.39 -2.19
CA VAL A 31 10.19 -2.52 -1.81
C VAL A 31 9.28 -1.97 -2.90
N LEU A 32 9.57 -0.80 -3.47
CA LEU A 32 8.77 -0.25 -4.56
C LEU A 32 8.79 -1.17 -5.78
N GLN A 33 9.95 -1.68 -6.17
CA GLN A 33 10.08 -2.63 -7.28
C GLN A 33 9.23 -3.88 -7.01
N TYR A 34 9.32 -4.46 -5.82
CA TYR A 34 8.53 -5.63 -5.43
C TYR A 34 7.02 -5.36 -5.53
N LEU A 35 6.55 -4.21 -5.05
CA LEU A 35 5.12 -3.84 -5.12
C LEU A 35 4.65 -3.63 -6.57
N GLN A 36 5.50 -3.04 -7.42
CA GLN A 36 5.24 -2.90 -8.84
C GLN A 36 5.17 -4.25 -9.55
N GLU A 37 6.11 -5.16 -9.27
CA GLU A 37 6.11 -6.53 -9.80
C GLU A 37 4.84 -7.28 -9.37
N LYS A 38 4.43 -7.18 -8.10
CA LYS A 38 3.19 -7.79 -7.61
C LYS A 38 1.94 -7.25 -8.30
N GLN A 39 1.90 -5.95 -8.58
CA GLN A 39 0.81 -5.35 -9.35
C GLN A 39 0.82 -5.76 -10.83
N MET A 40 1.99 -6.01 -11.42
CA MET A 40 2.09 -6.52 -12.79
C MET A 40 1.67 -7.98 -12.90
N GLU A 41 2.03 -8.81 -11.91
CA GLU A 41 1.59 -10.22 -11.80
C GLU A 41 0.08 -10.32 -11.61
N ASN A 42 -0.49 -9.42 -10.81
CA ASN A 42 -1.93 -9.37 -10.54
C ASN A 42 -2.42 -7.92 -10.59
N PRO A 43 -3.09 -7.49 -11.68
CA PRO A 43 -3.62 -6.13 -11.81
C PRO A 43 -4.65 -5.73 -10.75
N SER A 44 -5.22 -6.69 -10.02
CA SER A 44 -6.11 -6.45 -8.88
C SER A 44 -5.34 -6.29 -7.57
N PHE A 45 -4.02 -6.50 -7.53
CA PHE A 45 -3.20 -6.11 -6.38
C PHE A 45 -3.06 -4.58 -6.33
N PHE A 46 -3.21 -4.05 -5.12
CA PHE A 46 -3.13 -2.61 -4.88
C PHE A 46 -2.12 -2.30 -3.78
N TYR A 47 -1.39 -1.19 -3.94
CA TYR A 47 -0.54 -0.64 -2.91
C TYR A 47 -0.62 0.89 -2.87
N ALA A 48 -0.36 1.44 -1.69
CA ALA A 48 -0.21 2.86 -1.44
C ALA A 48 1.06 3.10 -0.63
N ILE A 49 1.73 4.21 -0.95
CA ILE A 49 2.91 4.67 -0.22
C ILE A 49 2.59 6.08 0.29
N GLN A 50 2.83 6.31 1.58
CA GLN A 50 2.83 7.62 2.18
C GLN A 50 4.27 8.10 2.31
N VAL A 51 4.48 9.39 2.03
CA VAL A 51 5.75 10.08 2.23
C VAL A 51 5.57 11.26 3.19
N ASP A 52 6.64 11.65 3.87
CA ASP A 52 6.69 12.86 4.69
C ASP A 52 6.98 14.13 3.86
N GLU A 53 7.18 15.25 4.55
CA GLU A 53 7.53 16.55 3.96
C GLU A 53 8.89 16.57 3.26
N HIS A 54 9.77 15.62 3.56
CA HIS A 54 11.09 15.44 2.95
C HIS A 54 11.06 14.40 1.81
N GLU A 55 9.87 13.98 1.37
CA GLU A 55 9.66 12.93 0.37
C GLU A 55 10.18 11.53 0.81
N MET A 56 10.37 11.34 2.11
CA MET A 56 10.80 10.06 2.67
C MET A 56 9.60 9.15 2.91
N MET A 57 9.72 7.89 2.50
CA MET A 57 8.69 6.87 2.70
C MET A 57 8.42 6.64 4.19
N THR A 58 7.19 6.91 4.63
CA THR A 58 6.74 6.73 6.02
C THR A 58 5.85 5.52 6.19
N ASN A 59 4.91 5.28 5.27
CA ASN A 59 4.02 4.13 5.40
C ASN A 59 3.91 3.41 4.06
N ILE A 60 3.92 2.09 4.12
CA ILE A 60 3.73 1.22 2.97
C ILE A 60 2.57 0.33 3.28
N SER A 61 1.56 0.34 2.42
CA SER A 61 0.36 -0.41 2.70
C SER A 61 -0.13 -1.08 1.41
N TRP A 62 -0.57 -2.34 1.50
CA TRP A 62 -0.99 -3.12 0.33
C TRP A 62 -2.16 -4.07 0.62
N ALA A 63 -2.89 -4.42 -0.43
CA ALA A 63 -3.97 -5.39 -0.44
C ALA A 63 -3.87 -6.27 -1.70
N ASP A 64 -4.01 -7.57 -1.51
CA ASP A 64 -4.12 -8.50 -2.63
C ASP A 64 -5.55 -8.52 -3.20
N ALA A 65 -5.70 -9.16 -4.36
CA ALA A 65 -6.99 -9.23 -5.04
C ALA A 65 -8.09 -9.90 -4.20
N ARG A 66 -7.73 -10.88 -3.36
CA ARG A 66 -8.70 -11.57 -2.49
C ARG A 66 -9.12 -10.66 -1.36
N SER A 67 -8.18 -9.98 -0.71
CA SER A 67 -8.47 -9.00 0.33
C SER A 67 -9.41 -7.89 -0.16
N ILE A 68 -9.24 -7.43 -1.40
CA ILE A 68 -10.14 -6.44 -2.00
C ILE A 68 -11.54 -7.02 -2.24
N LEU A 69 -11.65 -8.24 -2.76
CA LEU A 69 -12.95 -8.90 -2.94
C LEU A 69 -13.65 -9.18 -1.60
N ASP A 70 -12.90 -9.65 -0.61
CA ASP A 70 -13.43 -9.93 0.73
C ASP A 70 -13.92 -8.65 1.41
N PHE A 71 -13.30 -7.50 1.14
CA PHE A 71 -13.76 -6.20 1.62
C PHE A 71 -15.17 -5.85 1.10
N ASP A 72 -15.52 -6.23 -0.13
CA ASP A 72 -16.86 -6.01 -0.67
C ASP A 72 -17.93 -6.84 0.08
N PHE A 73 -17.57 -8.00 0.64
CA PHE A 73 -18.50 -8.87 1.37
C PHE A 73 -18.53 -8.62 2.89
N PHE A 74 -17.39 -8.26 3.48
CA PHE A 74 -17.19 -8.21 4.93
C PHE A 74 -16.65 -6.84 5.42
N GLY A 75 -16.62 -5.82 4.56
CA GLY A 75 -16.09 -4.49 4.89
C GLY A 75 -17.03 -3.58 5.68
N ASP A 76 -18.15 -4.11 6.18
CA ASP A 76 -19.13 -3.37 6.99
C ASP A 76 -18.56 -2.97 8.36
N VAL A 77 -17.72 -3.83 8.95
CA VAL A 77 -16.99 -3.54 10.19
C VAL A 77 -15.51 -3.80 9.98
N VAL A 78 -14.68 -2.76 10.10
CA VAL A 78 -13.22 -2.87 9.96
C VAL A 78 -12.55 -2.43 11.25
N CYS A 79 -11.63 -3.26 11.73
CA CYS A 79 -10.77 -2.98 12.87
C CYS A 79 -9.34 -2.74 12.39
N PHE A 80 -8.66 -1.76 12.98
CA PHE A 80 -7.23 -1.54 12.80
C PHE A 80 -6.47 -2.20 13.94
N ASP A 81 -5.75 -3.27 13.63
CA ASP A 81 -5.01 -4.07 14.60
C ASP A 81 -3.50 -3.82 14.47
N THR A 82 -2.88 -3.28 15.52
CA THR A 82 -1.43 -3.06 15.63
C THR A 82 -0.75 -4.02 16.59
N THR A 83 -1.50 -4.97 17.16
CA THR A 83 -0.99 -5.94 18.14
C THR A 83 -0.09 -6.99 17.51
N TYR A 84 -0.16 -7.17 16.19
CA TYR A 84 0.75 -7.99 15.40
C TYR A 84 2.14 -7.34 15.26
N ILE A 85 2.77 -7.02 16.38
CA ILE A 85 4.15 -6.51 16.43
C ILE A 85 5.09 -7.70 16.20
N THR A 86 5.44 -8.02 14.95
CA THR A 86 6.39 -9.11 14.65
C THR A 86 7.21 -8.87 13.39
N ASN A 87 7.95 -7.75 13.34
CA ASN A 87 9.17 -7.78 12.56
C ASN A 87 10.39 -7.67 13.47
N ASN A 88 11.44 -8.43 13.14
CA ASN A 88 12.72 -8.39 13.86
C ASN A 88 13.41 -7.02 13.75
N TYR A 89 12.83 -6.09 12.99
CA TYR A 89 13.32 -4.74 12.76
C TYR A 89 12.66 -3.70 13.69
N GLY A 90 11.77 -4.12 14.58
CA GLY A 90 11.09 -3.24 15.54
C GLY A 90 10.17 -2.19 14.88
N ARG A 91 9.71 -2.41 13.65
CA ARG A 91 8.70 -1.53 13.01
C ARG A 91 7.29 -2.08 13.26
N PRO A 92 6.33 -1.21 13.63
CA PRO A 92 4.95 -1.62 13.78
C PRO A 92 4.39 -2.16 12.46
N PHE A 93 3.83 -3.36 12.52
CA PHE A 93 3.04 -3.94 11.46
C PHE A 93 1.57 -3.85 11.86
N ALA A 94 0.77 -3.24 10.99
CA ALA A 94 -0.64 -3.00 11.24
C ALA A 94 -1.50 -3.68 10.18
N LEU A 95 -2.63 -4.24 10.62
CA LEU A 95 -3.58 -4.94 9.79
C LEU A 95 -4.93 -4.24 9.84
N PHE A 96 -5.56 -4.08 8.68
CA PHE A 96 -6.99 -3.79 8.60
C PHE A 96 -7.72 -5.12 8.47
N VAL A 97 -8.53 -5.43 9.46
CA VAL A 97 -9.20 -6.73 9.57
C VAL A 97 -10.70 -6.60 9.79
N SER A 98 -11.43 -7.61 9.37
CA SER A 98 -12.85 -7.82 9.69
C SER A 98 -13.07 -9.27 10.12
N VAL A 99 -14.33 -9.65 10.28
CA VAL A 99 -14.78 -10.96 10.71
C VAL A 99 -15.84 -11.47 9.72
N ASN A 100 -15.64 -12.67 9.18
CA ASN A 100 -16.65 -13.29 8.31
C ASN A 100 -17.82 -13.89 9.11
N HIS A 101 -18.82 -14.43 8.42
CA HIS A 101 -19.99 -15.08 9.04
C HIS A 101 -19.65 -16.25 9.98
N HIS A 102 -18.47 -16.85 9.85
CA HIS A 102 -17.96 -17.93 10.70
C HIS A 102 -17.12 -17.43 11.88
N LYS A 103 -17.13 -16.13 12.16
CA LYS A 103 -16.35 -15.48 13.22
C LYS A 103 -14.83 -15.60 13.03
N GLN A 104 -14.38 -15.78 11.80
CA GLN A 104 -12.94 -15.86 11.48
C GLN A 104 -12.44 -14.49 11.00
N THR A 105 -11.21 -14.15 11.37
CA THR A 105 -10.56 -12.91 10.95
C THR A 105 -10.28 -12.93 9.44
N VAL A 106 -10.64 -11.84 8.78
CA VAL A 106 -10.38 -11.57 7.37
C VAL A 106 -9.47 -10.36 7.28
N VAL A 107 -8.34 -10.46 6.58
CA VAL A 107 -7.39 -9.35 6.42
C VAL A 107 -7.65 -8.66 5.09
N PHE A 108 -7.91 -7.36 5.14
CA PHE A 108 -8.14 -6.53 3.94
C PHE A 108 -6.91 -5.75 3.51
N TRP A 109 -6.08 -5.34 4.47
CA TRP A 109 -4.96 -4.48 4.17
C TRP A 109 -3.84 -4.70 5.16
N ASN A 110 -2.62 -4.72 4.65
CA ASN A 110 -1.41 -4.88 5.43
C ASN A 110 -0.64 -3.56 5.36
N SER A 111 -0.09 -3.11 6.47
CA SER A 111 0.65 -1.86 6.54
C SER A 111 1.92 -2.01 7.36
N ILE A 112 3.04 -1.59 6.79
CA ILE A 112 4.28 -1.34 7.53
C ILE A 112 4.31 0.15 7.83
N VAL A 113 4.42 0.47 9.12
CA VAL A 113 4.55 1.84 9.59
C VAL A 113 6.03 2.10 9.88
N ILE A 114 6.62 2.97 9.08
CA ILE A 114 8.00 3.45 9.20
C ILE A 114 7.87 4.87 9.78
N GLN A 115 7.80 4.93 11.11
CA GLN A 115 7.70 6.20 11.84
C GLN A 115 8.82 7.17 11.48
#